data_AF-A0ABD2FXF2-F1
#
_entry.id   AF-A0ABD2FXF2-F1
#
_cell.length_a   1.000
_cell.length_b   1.000
_cell.length_c   1.000
_cell.angle_alpha   90.00
_cell.angle_beta   90.00
_cell.angle_gamma   90.00
#
_symmetry.space_group_name_H-M   'P 1'
#
loop_
_entity.id
_entity.type
_entity.pdbx_description
1 polymer ?
#
loop_
_entity_poly.entity_id
_entity_poly.type
_entity_poly.pdbx_seq_one_letter_code
_entity_poly.pdbx_strand_id
1 'polypeptide(L)'
;MAVFSRSLTNNNIKALPRDVFNDLDSLIELDLRGNAFECDCRAKWLMTWLKNTNATVSDVVCAGPEDMKDKRLNDMTSLHNECVSTDFVLHQSLAVASRELYT
;
A
#
# COMPACT_ATOMS: atom_id res chain seq x y z
N MET A 1 -27.35 -1.87 12.23
CA MET A 1 -26.05 -1.34 11.75
C MET A 1 -24.98 -2.24 12.33
N ALA A 2 -24.35 -3.07 11.51
CA ALA A 2 -23.28 -3.96 11.98
C ALA A 2 -21.99 -3.16 12.03
N VAL A 3 -21.37 -3.16 13.19
CA VAL A 3 -20.16 -2.41 13.50
C VAL A 3 -19.03 -3.43 13.52
N PHE A 4 -18.04 -3.32 12.64
CA PHE A 4 -16.98 -4.32 12.50
C PHE A 4 -15.66 -3.78 13.07
N SER A 5 -15.06 -4.53 14.00
CA SER A 5 -13.71 -4.33 14.53
C SER A 5 -12.81 -5.45 14.00
N ARG A 6 -11.68 -5.12 13.36
CA ARG A 6 -10.76 -6.14 12.82
C ARG A 6 -9.38 -5.99 13.46
N SER A 7 -8.89 -7.05 14.08
CA SER A 7 -7.51 -7.12 14.59
C SER A 7 -6.67 -7.96 13.64
N LEU A 8 -5.57 -7.39 13.14
CA LEU A 8 -4.52 -8.08 12.37
C LEU A 8 -3.20 -8.07 13.16
N THR A 9 -3.28 -8.06 14.50
CA THR A 9 -2.11 -7.95 15.38
C THR A 9 -1.20 -9.16 15.30
N ASN A 10 0.11 -8.94 15.52
CA ASN A 10 1.14 -9.97 15.60
C ASN A 10 1.22 -10.90 14.38
N ASN A 11 0.86 -10.40 13.20
CA ASN A 11 1.12 -11.09 11.95
C ASN A 11 2.47 -10.64 11.38
N ASN A 12 3.06 -11.41 10.47
CA ASN A 12 4.28 -10.99 9.78
C ASN A 12 3.94 -10.14 8.54
N ILE A 13 2.96 -9.23 8.66
CA ILE A 13 2.47 -8.44 7.54
C ILE A 13 3.50 -7.35 7.24
N LYS A 14 3.99 -7.38 6.00
CA LYS A 14 4.94 -6.39 5.47
C LYS A 14 4.26 -5.27 4.71
N ALA A 15 3.17 -5.58 4.02
CA ALA A 15 2.35 -4.63 3.28
C ALA A 15 0.92 -5.15 3.21
N LEU A 16 -0.04 -4.24 3.17
CA LEU A 16 -1.44 -4.55 2.91
C LEU A 16 -1.77 -4.21 1.44
N PRO A 17 -2.58 -5.02 0.75
CA PRO A 17 -3.18 -4.65 -0.52
C PRO A 17 -4.20 -3.51 -0.34
N ARG A 18 -4.31 -2.63 -1.34
CA ARG A 18 -5.26 -1.51 -1.34
C ARG A 18 -6.71 -1.97 -1.16
N ASP A 19 -7.04 -3.12 -1.72
CA ASP A 19 -8.42 -3.59 -1.81
C ASP A 19 -8.96 -4.19 -0.49
N VAL A 20 -8.08 -4.39 0.50
CA VAL A 20 -8.47 -5.00 1.80
C VAL A 20 -9.50 -4.14 2.54
N PHE A 21 -9.54 -2.83 2.27
CA PHE A 21 -10.43 -1.89 2.96
C PHE A 21 -11.57 -1.35 2.08
N ASN A 22 -11.67 -1.76 0.81
CA ASN A 22 -12.69 -1.23 -0.11
C ASN A 22 -14.13 -1.57 0.33
N ASP A 23 -14.33 -2.71 0.99
CA ASP A 23 -15.66 -3.17 1.42
C ASP A 23 -15.93 -2.91 2.92
N LEU A 24 -15.10 -2.09 3.57
CA LEU A 24 -15.13 -1.86 5.02
C LEU A 24 -15.77 -0.51 5.39
N ASP A 25 -16.91 -0.17 4.79
CA ASP A 25 -17.65 1.08 5.05
C ASP A 25 -18.09 1.26 6.52
N SER A 26 -18.14 0.18 7.29
CA SER A 26 -18.54 0.17 8.71
C SER A 26 -17.37 -0.09 9.68
N LEU A 27 -16.12 0.10 9.23
CA LEU A 27 -14.95 -0.06 10.09
C LEU A 27 -14.85 1.09 11.09
N ILE A 28 -14.87 0.75 12.37
CA ILE A 28 -14.66 1.70 13.47
C ILE A 28 -13.30 1.54 14.13
N GLU A 29 -12.73 0.33 14.13
CA GLU A 29 -11.49 0.04 14.83
C GLU A 29 -10.64 -0.98 14.05
N LEU A 30 -9.36 -0.65 13.89
CA LEU A 30 -8.36 -1.49 13.23
C LEU A 30 -7.07 -1.55 14.05
N ASP A 31 -6.69 -2.74 14.48
CA ASP A 31 -5.44 -2.96 15.21
C ASP A 31 -4.42 -3.68 14.32
N LEU A 32 -3.32 -2.99 14.04
CA LEU A 32 -2.20 -3.40 13.18
C LEU A 32 -0.90 -3.59 13.98
N ARG A 33 -0.92 -3.51 15.31
CA ARG A 33 0.30 -3.63 16.14
C ARG A 33 0.98 -4.99 15.99
N GLY A 34 2.29 -5.03 16.21
CA GLY A 34 3.06 -6.27 16.17
C GLY A 34 3.33 -6.81 14.76
N ASN A 35 3.11 -6.01 13.71
CA ASN A 35 3.47 -6.35 12.33
C ASN A 35 4.78 -5.69 11.91
N ALA A 36 5.45 -6.27 10.90
CA ALA A 36 6.74 -5.81 10.39
C ALA A 36 6.57 -5.01 9.08
N PHE A 37 5.91 -3.85 9.15
CA PHE A 37 5.58 -3.07 7.95
C PHE A 37 6.82 -2.52 7.25
N GLU A 38 6.89 -2.75 5.95
CA GLU A 38 7.84 -2.14 5.04
C GLU A 38 7.23 -0.84 4.52
N CYS A 39 7.69 0.29 5.05
CA CYS A 39 7.23 1.63 4.71
C CYS A 39 7.93 2.14 3.45
N ASP A 40 7.77 1.38 2.37
CA ASP A 40 8.17 1.75 1.02
C ASP A 40 6.96 2.26 0.21
N CYS A 41 7.15 2.44 -1.10
CA CYS A 41 6.10 2.88 -2.01
C CYS A 41 4.76 2.14 -1.91
N ARG A 42 4.79 0.86 -1.57
CA ARG A 42 3.58 0.03 -1.43
C ARG A 42 2.77 0.44 -0.20
N ALA A 43 3.39 1.06 0.80
CA ALA A 43 2.70 1.58 1.98
C ALA A 43 2.10 2.98 1.77
N LYS A 44 2.33 3.64 0.62
CA LYS A 44 1.83 4.99 0.34
C LYS A 44 0.31 5.07 0.42
N TRP A 45 -0.38 4.08 -0.14
CA TRP A 45 -1.85 4.06 -0.09
C TRP A 45 -2.35 3.94 1.35
N LEU A 46 -1.67 3.14 2.20
CA LEU A 46 -2.02 2.94 3.59
C LEU A 46 -1.79 4.22 4.40
N MET A 47 -0.66 4.89 4.17
CA MET A 47 -0.38 6.21 4.75
C MET A 47 -1.47 7.23 4.39
N THR A 48 -1.88 7.29 3.12
CA THR A 48 -2.97 8.18 2.68
C THR A 48 -4.30 7.78 3.29
N TRP A 49 -4.59 6.49 3.42
CA TRP A 49 -5.81 6.00 4.04
C TRP A 49 -5.89 6.34 5.54
N LEU A 50 -4.79 6.14 6.29
CA LEU A 50 -4.70 6.47 7.72
C LEU A 50 -5.02 7.94 8.02
N LYS A 51 -4.65 8.85 7.11
CA LYS A 51 -4.92 10.29 7.26
C LYS A 51 -6.37 10.70 6.96
N ASN A 52 -7.07 9.90 6.17
CA ASN A 52 -8.42 10.22 5.68
C ASN A 52 -9.53 9.40 6.35
N THR A 53 -9.16 8.32 7.05
CA THR A 53 -10.14 7.42 7.68
C THR A 53 -10.70 8.04 8.96
N ASN A 54 -11.99 7.80 9.21
CA ASN A 54 -12.64 8.11 10.48
C ASN A 54 -12.55 6.95 11.49
N ALA A 55 -11.96 5.82 11.09
CA ALA A 55 -11.75 4.68 11.98
C ALA A 55 -10.64 4.97 12.99
N THR A 56 -10.77 4.43 14.20
CA THR A 56 -9.68 4.40 15.18
C THR A 56 -8.68 3.33 14.76
N VAL A 57 -7.46 3.74 14.40
CA VAL A 57 -6.41 2.82 13.95
C VAL A 57 -5.24 2.87 14.92
N SER A 58 -4.72 1.71 15.32
CA SER A 58 -3.52 1.63 16.14
C SER A 58 -2.30 2.20 15.43
N ASP A 59 -1.31 2.68 16.18
CA ASP A 59 -0.02 3.14 15.62
C ASP A 59 0.64 2.08 14.73
N VAL A 60 0.89 2.44 13.46
CA VAL A 60 1.63 1.62 12.50
C VAL A 60 3.09 2.07 12.53
N VAL A 61 3.96 1.20 13.07
CA VAL A 61 5.41 1.43 13.16
C VAL A 61 6.10 0.66 12.04
N CYS A 62 7.01 1.34 11.35
CA CYS A 62 7.78 0.79 10.25
C CYS A 62 8.93 -0.09 10.77
N ALA A 63 9.02 -1.33 10.28
CA ALA A 63 10.15 -2.21 10.52
C ALA A 63 11.28 -1.99 9.51
N GLY A 64 10.95 -1.47 8.34
CA GLY A 64 11.90 -1.17 7.26
C GLY A 64 11.29 -0.20 6.23
N PRO A 65 12.06 0.25 5.22
CA PRO A 65 13.52 0.08 5.08
C PRO A 65 14.31 0.80 6.20
N GLU A 66 15.63 0.62 6.27
CA GLU A 66 16.46 1.11 7.40
C GLU A 66 16.25 2.60 7.72
N ASP A 67 16.13 3.45 6.70
CA ASP A 67 15.87 4.89 6.83
C ASP A 67 14.50 5.22 7.45
N MET A 68 13.57 4.27 7.40
CA MET A 68 12.20 4.39 7.88
C MET A 68 11.93 3.58 9.14
N LYS A 69 12.90 2.77 9.59
CA LYS A 69 12.76 1.93 10.77
C LYS A 69 12.40 2.76 12.00
N ASP A 70 11.49 2.22 12.82
CA ASP A 70 10.98 2.79 14.07
C ASP A 70 10.19 4.10 13.91
N LYS A 71 9.93 4.55 12.68
CA LYS A 71 9.06 5.70 12.41
C LYS A 71 7.60 5.28 12.32
N ARG A 72 6.71 6.19 12.69
CA ARG A 72 5.25 6.01 12.60
C ARG A 72 4.78 6.40 11.21
N LEU A 73 4.05 5.51 10.55
CA LEU A 73 3.55 5.75 9.19
C LEU A 73 2.56 6.93 9.14
N ASN A 74 1.77 7.14 10.19
CA ASN A 74 0.79 8.22 10.24
C ASN A 74 1.42 9.62 10.32
N ASP A 75 2.61 9.71 10.93
CA ASP A 75 3.32 10.98 11.12
C ASP A 75 4.13 11.40 9.88
N MET A 76 4.28 10.49 8.91
CA MET A 76 5.06 10.75 7.70
C MET A 76 4.30 11.66 6.74
N THR A 77 4.95 12.74 6.28
CA THR A 77 4.40 13.63 5.25
C THR A 77 4.59 13.06 3.83
N SER A 78 5.67 12.32 3.62
CA SER A 78 6.00 11.68 2.36
C SER A 78 6.84 10.43 2.60
N LEU A 79 6.65 9.40 1.77
CA LEU A 79 7.56 8.26 1.68
C LEU A 79 8.62 8.64 0.66
N HIS A 80 9.88 8.65 1.09
CA HIS A 80 11.00 9.30 0.37
C HIS A 80 11.45 8.59 -0.93
N ASN A 81 10.71 7.57 -1.38
CA ASN A 81 11.00 6.92 -2.65
C ASN A 81 9.96 7.39 -3.66
N GLU A 82 10.41 8.07 -4.70
CA GLU A 82 9.59 8.34 -5.88
C GLU A 82 9.09 7.01 -6.43
N CYS A 83 7.81 6.73 -6.21
CA CYS A 83 7.20 5.52 -6.72
C CYS A 83 7.09 5.66 -8.23
N VAL A 84 8.05 5.07 -8.94
CA VAL A 84 7.92 4.84 -10.37
C VAL A 84 6.81 3.81 -10.53
N SER A 85 5.59 4.30 -10.81
CA SER A 85 4.52 3.44 -11.30
C SER A 85 5.01 2.89 -12.62
N THR A 86 5.27 1.59 -12.71
CA THR A 86 5.31 0.92 -14.01
C THR A 86 3.87 0.76 -14.49
N ASP A 87 3.14 1.87 -14.61
CA ASP A 87 2.13 1.95 -15.65
C ASP A 87 2.92 1.82 -16.94
N PHE A 88 2.80 0.67 -17.59
CA PHE A 88 3.45 0.44 -18.87
C PHE A 88 2.97 1.53 -19.84
N VAL A 89 3.75 2.58 -20.02
CA VAL A 89 3.58 3.50 -21.14
C VAL A 89 3.94 2.67 -22.35
N LEU A 90 2.94 2.26 -23.13
CA LEU A 90 3.13 1.60 -24.42
C LEU A 90 3.82 2.60 -25.36
N HIS A 91 5.14 2.74 -25.27
CA HIS A 91 5.91 3.52 -26.22
C HIS A 91 6.03 2.72 -27.50
N GLN A 92 5.04 2.94 -28.38
CA GLN A 92 4.95 2.50 -29.77
C GLN A 92 5.12 0.99 -29.99
N SER A 93 4.02 0.33 -30.37
CA SER A 93 4.11 -0.95 -31.09
C SER A 93 4.95 -0.74 -32.36
N LEU A 94 6.17 -1.27 -32.40
CA LEU A 94 6.85 -1.44 -33.68
C LEU A 94 5.97 -2.38 -34.51
N ALA A 95 5.36 -1.84 -35.57
CA ALA A 95 4.72 -2.66 -36.57
C ALA A 95 5.81 -3.56 -37.18
N VAL A 96 5.86 -4.82 -36.76
CA VAL A 96 6.59 -5.84 -37.51
C VAL A 96 5.87 -5.94 -38.84
N ALA A 97 6.39 -5.25 -39.84
CA ALA A 97 6.08 -5.57 -41.22
C ALA A 97 6.57 -7.00 -41.45
N SER A 98 5.65 -7.96 -41.39
CA SER A 98 5.88 -9.24 -42.03
C SER A 98 6.18 -8.91 -43.49
N ARG A 99 7.45 -9.02 -43.88
CA ARG A 99 7.81 -9.27 -45.27
C ARG A 99 7.06 -10.55 -45.64
N GLU A 100 5.97 -10.39 -46.38
CA GLU A 100 5.41 -11.43 -47.23
C GLU A 100 6.54 -11.85 -48.18
N LEU A 101 7.32 -12.85 -47.77
CA LEU A 101 8.22 -13.61 -48.63
C LEU A 101 7.51 -14.93 -48.93
N TYR A 102 6.48 -14.86 -49.77
CA TYR A 102 6.02 -16.00 -50.55
C TYR A 102 5.66 -15.48 -51.95
N THR A 103 6.54 -15.86 -52.89
CA THR A 103 6.37 -16.04 -54.35
C THR A 103 5.13 -15.50 -55.03
#